data_AF-A0A3R9FTS5-F1
#
_entry.id   AF-A0A3R9FTS5-F1
#
_cell.length_a   1.000
_cell.length_b   1.000
_cell.length_c   1.000
_cell.angle_alpha   90.00
_cell.angle_beta   90.00
_cell.angle_gamma   90.00
#
_symmetry.space_group_name_H-M   'P 1'
#
loop_
_entity.id
_entity.type
_entity.pdbx_description
1 polymer ?
#
loop_
_entity_poly.entity_id
_entity_poly.type
_entity_poly.pdbx_seq_one_letter_code
_entity_poly.pdbx_strand_id
1 'polypeptide(L)'
;MVKYIQHPLIKPDSVEQRLYQLDLAGKALSSSTLVVLPTGLGKTIVALLVMASKLEATGKKVVMLSPTKPLVEQHAAFFSQMLNLEPEEVMTFTGNLPPAKREKTFDEAHRAVGNYSYTYIAEEYFNQAKEPLCLAITASPGSSDEKIAEVCESLHIEKVAVKTEDDPDVAPYIHHKQVEWVHLKLPDEMQRLKGLLDKVLEDRIQKLDELGYRLPYGKKTSKKELLGLQ
;
A
#
# COMPACT_ATOMS: atom_id res chain seq x y z
N MET A 1 29.30 9.43 7.43
CA MET A 1 29.31 9.34 5.96
C MET A 1 28.07 8.60 5.53
N VAL A 2 27.28 9.18 4.63
CA VAL A 2 26.13 8.52 4.03
C VAL A 2 26.66 7.34 3.21
N LYS A 3 26.15 6.13 3.46
CA LYS A 3 26.45 4.95 2.65
C LYS A 3 25.32 4.76 1.67
N TYR A 4 25.64 4.39 0.44
CA TYR A 4 24.67 4.09 -0.60
C TYR A 4 24.65 2.59 -0.88
N ILE A 5 23.51 2.09 -1.35
CA ILE A 5 23.38 0.70 -1.81
C ILE A 5 24.27 0.48 -3.03
N GLN A 6 25.09 -0.56 -2.98
CA GLN A 6 25.87 -1.01 -4.13
C GLN A 6 25.23 -2.29 -4.68
N HIS A 7 24.70 -2.21 -5.91
CA HIS A 7 24.06 -3.32 -6.60
C HIS A 7 24.14 -3.10 -8.12
N PRO A 8 24.47 -4.09 -8.96
CA PRO A 8 24.68 -3.88 -10.41
C PRO A 8 23.47 -3.29 -11.15
N LEU A 9 22.26 -3.67 -10.74
CA LEU A 9 21.00 -3.17 -11.30
C LEU A 9 20.45 -1.89 -10.63
N ILE A 10 21.11 -1.33 -9.61
CA ILE A 10 20.69 -0.08 -8.96
C ILE A 10 21.69 1.01 -9.31
N LYS A 11 21.23 2.19 -9.73
CA LYS A 11 22.12 3.29 -10.08
C LYS A 11 22.99 3.70 -8.89
N PRO A 12 24.30 3.95 -9.10
CA PRO A 12 25.17 4.45 -8.04
C PRO A 12 24.62 5.71 -7.37
N ASP A 13 24.85 5.85 -6.07
CA ASP A 13 24.49 7.02 -5.25
C ASP A 13 23.00 7.41 -5.25
N SER A 14 22.11 6.52 -5.71
CA SER A 14 20.67 6.79 -5.85
C SER A 14 19.84 6.44 -4.61
N VAL A 15 20.29 5.43 -3.85
CA VAL A 15 19.56 4.89 -2.68
C VAL A 15 20.48 4.85 -1.47
N GLU A 16 20.14 5.62 -0.43
CA GLU A 16 20.81 5.57 0.86
C GLU A 16 20.61 4.19 1.52
N GLN A 17 21.68 3.64 2.07
CA GLN A 17 21.65 2.36 2.77
C GLN A 17 21.02 2.51 4.16
N ARG A 18 19.90 1.83 4.37
CA ARG A 18 19.26 1.66 5.69
C ARG A 18 19.17 0.18 6.04
N LEU A 19 19.71 -0.20 7.20
CA LEU A 19 19.86 -1.62 7.58
C LEU A 19 18.50 -2.34 7.70
N TYR A 20 17.49 -1.68 8.25
CA TYR A 20 16.14 -2.27 8.35
C TYR A 20 15.53 -2.57 6.97
N GLN A 21 15.82 -1.76 5.95
CA GLN A 21 15.33 -2.00 4.58
C GLN A 21 16.01 -3.22 3.96
N LEU A 22 17.30 -3.41 4.21
CA LEU A 22 18.06 -4.59 3.78
C LEU A 22 17.59 -5.87 4.49
N ASP A 23 17.35 -5.81 5.80
CA ASP A 23 16.80 -6.94 6.56
C ASP A 23 15.42 -7.36 6.03
N LEU A 24 14.52 -6.39 5.80
CA LEU A 24 13.20 -6.66 5.23
C LEU A 24 13.29 -7.23 3.81
N ALA A 25 14.17 -6.71 2.98
CA ALA A 25 14.41 -7.24 1.63
C ALA A 25 14.96 -8.67 1.68
N GLY A 26 15.91 -8.96 2.59
CA GLY A 26 16.45 -10.30 2.79
C GLY A 26 15.40 -11.32 3.21
N LYS A 27 14.51 -10.94 4.14
CA LYS A 27 13.35 -11.77 4.53
C LYS A 27 12.43 -12.04 3.35
N ALA A 28 12.10 -11.02 2.58
CA ALA A 28 11.24 -11.12 1.40
C ALA A 28 11.87 -11.91 0.24
N LEU A 29 13.20 -11.96 0.12
CA LEU A 29 13.90 -12.80 -0.86
C LEU A 29 13.91 -14.28 -0.45
N SER A 30 13.80 -14.58 0.84
CA SER A 30 13.85 -15.96 1.37
C SER A 30 12.53 -16.72 1.30
N SER A 31 11.40 -16.02 1.39
CA SER A 31 10.05 -16.60 1.44
C SER A 31 9.01 -15.52 1.14
N SER A 32 7.82 -15.90 0.65
CA SER A 32 6.76 -14.94 0.39
C SER A 32 6.39 -14.17 1.66
N THR A 33 6.48 -12.84 1.63
CA THR A 33 6.47 -12.00 2.84
C THR A 33 5.53 -10.80 2.72
N LEU A 34 4.75 -10.56 3.77
CA LEU A 34 3.98 -9.33 3.98
C LEU A 34 4.81 -8.36 4.84
N VAL A 35 5.29 -7.28 4.23
CA VAL A 35 6.02 -6.21 4.90
C VAL A 35 5.05 -5.11 5.34
N VAL A 36 5.01 -4.86 6.64
CA VAL A 36 4.23 -3.79 7.25
C VAL A 36 5.17 -2.67 7.69
N LEU A 37 5.07 -1.52 7.03
CA LEU A 37 5.93 -0.37 7.26
C LEU A 37 5.11 0.93 7.21
N PRO A 38 5.19 1.82 8.22
CA PRO A 38 4.66 3.19 8.15
C PRO A 38 5.02 3.96 6.87
N THR A 39 4.18 4.94 6.53
CA THR A 39 4.42 5.80 5.36
C THR A 39 5.61 6.70 5.59
N GLY A 40 6.50 6.79 4.60
CA GLY A 40 7.75 7.54 4.71
C GLY A 40 8.98 6.68 5.03
N LEU A 41 8.82 5.42 5.45
CA LEU A 41 9.96 4.54 5.79
C LEU A 41 10.56 3.78 4.60
N GLY A 42 10.11 4.06 3.37
CA GLY A 42 10.70 3.48 2.16
C GLY A 42 10.17 2.10 1.78
N LYS A 43 8.87 1.85 1.93
CA LYS A 43 8.18 0.66 1.36
C LYS A 43 8.61 0.33 -0.07
N THR A 44 8.61 1.34 -0.94
CA THR A 44 9.01 1.19 -2.35
C THR A 44 10.51 0.91 -2.51
N ILE A 45 11.36 1.35 -1.57
CA ILE A 45 12.78 1.01 -1.56
C ILE A 45 12.98 -0.47 -1.22
N VAL A 46 12.24 -1.01 -0.25
CA VAL A 46 12.26 -2.46 0.04
C VAL A 46 11.83 -3.26 -1.22
N ALA A 47 10.78 -2.81 -1.91
CA ALA A 47 10.37 -3.42 -3.18
C ALA A 47 11.49 -3.38 -4.23
N LEU A 48 12.13 -2.21 -4.41
CA LEU A 48 13.25 -2.01 -5.33
C LEU A 48 14.40 -2.99 -5.05
N LEU A 49 14.80 -3.15 -3.78
CA LEU A 49 15.88 -4.05 -3.39
C LEU A 49 15.54 -5.51 -3.74
N VAL A 50 14.32 -5.95 -3.42
CA VAL A 50 13.86 -7.31 -3.74
C VAL A 50 13.80 -7.53 -5.25
N MET A 51 13.29 -6.55 -6.00
CA MET A 51 13.23 -6.59 -7.47
C MET A 51 14.62 -6.71 -8.07
N ALA A 52 15.53 -5.82 -7.69
CA ALA A 52 16.89 -5.79 -8.24
C ALA A 52 17.63 -7.11 -7.97
N SER A 53 17.57 -7.62 -6.74
CA SER A 53 18.23 -8.88 -6.39
C SER A 53 17.59 -10.09 -7.07
N LYS A 54 16.26 -10.12 -7.25
CA LYS A 54 15.59 -11.22 -7.96
C LYS A 54 15.87 -11.19 -9.46
N LEU A 55 15.89 -10.01 -10.07
CA LEU A 55 16.27 -9.82 -11.48
C LEU A 55 17.71 -10.27 -11.73
N GLU A 56 18.65 -9.84 -10.87
CA GLU A 56 20.04 -10.26 -10.96
C GLU A 56 20.22 -11.77 -10.79
N ALA A 57 19.58 -12.37 -9.79
CA ALA A 57 19.74 -13.79 -9.48
C ALA A 57 19.12 -14.72 -10.53
N THR A 58 18.03 -14.31 -11.18
CA THR A 58 17.25 -15.21 -12.03
C THR A 58 17.21 -14.82 -13.51
N GLY A 59 17.45 -13.55 -13.84
CA GLY A 59 17.21 -12.99 -15.17
C GLY A 59 15.75 -13.10 -15.64
N LYS A 60 14.80 -13.41 -14.73
CA LYS A 60 13.38 -13.59 -15.04
C LYS A 60 12.62 -12.27 -14.92
N LYS A 61 11.31 -12.32 -15.11
CA LYS A 61 10.41 -11.15 -15.05
C LYS A 61 9.94 -10.89 -13.61
N VAL A 62 9.75 -9.62 -13.29
CA VAL A 62 9.05 -9.18 -12.07
C VAL A 62 7.80 -8.41 -12.45
N VAL A 63 6.71 -8.64 -11.72
CA VAL A 63 5.44 -7.93 -11.89
C VAL A 63 5.11 -7.19 -10.61
N MET A 64 4.82 -5.89 -10.71
CA MET A 64 4.29 -5.10 -9.60
C MET A 64 2.85 -4.69 -9.91
N LEU A 65 1.95 -4.98 -8.96
CA LEU A 65 0.56 -4.57 -9.03
C LEU A 65 0.36 -3.28 -8.22
N SER A 66 -0.49 -2.37 -8.70
CA SER A 66 -0.84 -1.13 -7.99
C SER A 66 -2.29 -0.74 -8.25
N PRO A 67 -3.00 -0.13 -7.28
CA PRO A 67 -4.46 -0.10 -7.31
C PRO A 67 -5.03 0.96 -8.26
N THR A 68 -4.23 1.98 -8.60
CA THR A 68 -4.68 3.09 -9.45
C THR A 68 -3.66 3.37 -10.55
N LYS A 69 -4.13 3.88 -11.70
CA LYS A 69 -3.25 4.25 -12.82
C LYS A 69 -2.15 5.25 -12.41
N PRO A 70 -2.43 6.33 -11.64
CA PRO A 70 -1.38 7.25 -11.20
C PRO A 70 -0.30 6.57 -10.35
N LEU A 71 -0.68 5.59 -9.51
CA LEU A 71 0.31 4.84 -8.73
C LEU A 71 1.17 3.93 -9.61
N VAL A 72 0.59 3.27 -10.62
CA VAL A 72 1.36 2.49 -11.60
C VAL A 72 2.39 3.37 -12.30
N GLU A 73 1.98 4.54 -12.80
CA GLU A 73 2.86 5.49 -13.49
C GLU A 73 3.93 6.04 -12.55
N GLN A 74 3.57 6.39 -11.31
CA GLN A 74 4.51 6.86 -10.29
C GLN A 74 5.56 5.80 -9.95
N HIS A 75 5.15 4.56 -9.75
CA HIS A 75 6.06 3.47 -9.46
C HIS A 75 6.98 3.17 -10.64
N ALA A 76 6.43 3.12 -11.86
CA ALA A 76 7.25 2.89 -13.06
C ALA A 76 8.30 3.99 -13.24
N ALA A 77 7.91 5.27 -13.13
CA ALA A 77 8.85 6.39 -13.18
C ALA A 77 9.93 6.27 -12.09
N PHE A 78 9.56 5.89 -10.87
CA PHE A 78 10.50 5.66 -9.79
C PHE A 78 11.49 4.53 -10.12
N PHE A 79 11.03 3.38 -10.61
CA PHE A 79 11.91 2.27 -10.95
C PHE A 79 12.82 2.59 -12.13
N SER A 80 12.34 3.25 -13.18
CA SER A 80 13.19 3.72 -14.29
C SER A 80 14.26 4.73 -13.85
N GLN A 81 13.95 5.53 -12.82
CA GLN A 81 14.93 6.45 -12.25
C GLN A 81 15.98 5.73 -11.40
N MET A 82 15.61 4.69 -10.66
CA MET A 82 16.50 4.02 -9.69
C MET A 82 17.25 2.82 -10.26
N LEU A 83 16.64 2.06 -11.16
CA LEU A 83 17.23 0.85 -11.76
C LEU A 83 18.09 1.22 -12.97
N ASN A 84 19.21 0.51 -13.12
CA ASN A 84 20.07 0.57 -14.29
C ASN A 84 19.56 -0.40 -15.37
N LEU A 85 18.36 -0.11 -15.88
CA LEU A 85 17.67 -0.87 -16.93
C LEU A 85 17.31 0.08 -18.08
N GLU A 86 17.21 -0.46 -19.28
CA GLU A 86 16.75 0.31 -20.44
C GLU A 86 15.27 0.67 -20.29
N PRO A 87 14.81 1.84 -20.78
CA PRO A 87 13.41 2.28 -20.62
C PRO A 87 12.38 1.27 -21.12
N GLU A 88 12.72 0.49 -22.16
CA GLU A 88 11.87 -0.54 -22.76
C GLU A 88 11.67 -1.76 -21.87
N GLU A 89 12.55 -1.98 -20.88
CA GLU A 89 12.46 -3.11 -19.94
C GLU A 89 11.44 -2.84 -18.81
N VAL A 90 11.12 -1.57 -18.56
CA VAL A 90 10.10 -1.17 -17.57
C VAL A 90 8.78 -0.87 -18.27
N MET A 91 7.95 -1.90 -18.41
CA MET A 91 6.64 -1.78 -19.07
C MET A 91 5.50 -1.50 -18.09
N THR A 92 4.67 -0.50 -18.38
CA THR A 92 3.43 -0.23 -17.64
C THR A 92 2.21 -0.79 -18.34
N PHE A 93 1.38 -1.53 -17.61
CA PHE A 93 0.10 -2.02 -18.12
C PHE A 93 -1.05 -1.23 -17.49
N THR A 94 -1.62 -0.31 -18.27
CA THR A 94 -2.87 0.37 -17.92
C THR A 94 -3.95 -0.04 -18.92
N GLY A 95 -5.21 -0.09 -18.49
CA GLY A 95 -6.35 -0.54 -19.31
C GLY A 95 -6.60 0.23 -20.63
N ASN A 96 -5.75 1.23 -20.96
CA ASN A 96 -5.80 2.01 -22.20
C ASN A 96 -4.74 1.59 -23.23
N LEU A 97 -3.91 0.56 -22.95
CA LEU A 97 -2.95 0.05 -23.94
C LEU A 97 -3.68 -0.53 -25.17
N PRO A 98 -3.30 -0.15 -26.41
CA PRO A 98 -3.88 -0.74 -27.61
C PRO A 98 -3.70 -2.27 -27.66
N PRO A 99 -4.70 -3.05 -28.11
CA PRO A 99 -4.63 -4.52 -28.17
C PRO A 99 -3.38 -5.07 -28.85
N ALA A 100 -2.91 -4.44 -29.93
CA ALA A 100 -1.70 -4.84 -30.67
C ALA A 100 -0.39 -4.78 -29.85
N LYS A 101 -0.33 -3.98 -28.76
CA LYS A 101 0.80 -3.98 -27.82
C LYS A 101 0.62 -4.98 -26.67
N ARG A 102 -0.61 -5.44 -26.40
CA ARG A 102 -0.90 -6.46 -25.37
C ARG A 102 -0.49 -7.87 -25.84
N GLU A 103 -0.80 -8.18 -27.10
CA GLU A 103 -0.61 -9.50 -27.73
C GLU A 103 0.86 -9.95 -27.78
N LYS A 104 1.81 -9.01 -27.85
CA LYS A 104 3.25 -9.32 -27.80
C LYS A 104 3.80 -9.67 -26.41
N THR A 105 3.02 -9.48 -25.34
CA THR A 105 3.56 -9.51 -23.98
C THR A 105 2.81 -10.44 -23.01
N PHE A 106 1.52 -10.68 -23.22
CA PHE A 106 0.71 -11.66 -22.49
C PHE A 106 -0.37 -12.26 -23.40
N ASP A 107 -0.38 -13.58 -23.53
CA ASP A 107 -1.57 -14.32 -23.97
C ASP A 107 -2.65 -14.14 -22.87
N GLU A 108 -3.93 -13.99 -23.23
CA GLU A 108 -5.09 -14.00 -22.29
C GLU A 108 -5.32 -12.78 -21.35
N ALA A 109 -4.72 -11.61 -21.61
CA ALA A 109 -4.95 -10.39 -20.80
C ALA A 109 -6.40 -9.85 -20.78
N HIS A 110 -7.31 -10.42 -21.58
CA HIS A 110 -8.71 -10.02 -21.67
C HIS A 110 -9.61 -10.62 -20.56
N ARG A 111 -9.06 -11.52 -19.70
CA ARG A 111 -9.80 -12.21 -18.63
C ARG A 111 -9.77 -11.50 -17.26
N ALA A 112 -9.04 -10.40 -17.12
CA ALA A 112 -8.85 -9.70 -15.86
C ALA A 112 -10.00 -8.72 -15.53
N VAL A 113 -11.23 -9.23 -15.35
CA VAL A 113 -12.39 -8.42 -14.93
C VAL A 113 -13.18 -9.17 -13.84
N GLY A 114 -13.27 -8.60 -12.63
CA GLY A 114 -13.98 -9.22 -11.49
C GLY A 114 -13.43 -8.80 -10.11
N ASN A 115 -13.95 -9.43 -9.05
CA ASN A 115 -13.56 -9.19 -7.64
C ASN A 115 -12.03 -9.17 -7.45
N TYR A 116 -11.57 -8.32 -6.52
CA TYR A 116 -10.20 -7.76 -6.42
C TYR A 116 -9.15 -8.58 -7.17
N SER A 117 -8.76 -8.09 -8.34
CA SER A 117 -7.97 -8.79 -9.36
C SER A 117 -6.62 -9.33 -8.87
N TYR A 118 -6.16 -8.93 -7.68
CA TYR A 118 -4.90 -9.36 -7.09
C TYR A 118 -4.96 -10.82 -6.64
N THR A 119 -6.10 -11.29 -6.12
CA THR A 119 -6.28 -12.66 -5.64
C THR A 119 -6.15 -13.66 -6.78
N TYR A 120 -6.89 -13.44 -7.86
CA TYR A 120 -6.81 -14.22 -9.09
C TYR A 120 -5.40 -14.21 -9.72
N ILE A 121 -4.76 -13.02 -9.82
CA ILE A 121 -3.41 -12.93 -10.39
C ILE A 121 -2.39 -13.67 -9.53
N ALA A 122 -2.52 -13.60 -8.20
CA ALA A 122 -1.64 -14.34 -7.28
C ALA A 122 -1.83 -15.85 -7.46
N GLU A 123 -3.06 -16.34 -7.46
CA GLU A 123 -3.36 -17.76 -7.65
C GLU A 123 -2.78 -18.29 -8.96
N GLU A 124 -3.04 -17.62 -10.08
CA GLU A 124 -2.49 -17.99 -11.39
C GLU A 124 -0.96 -17.93 -11.43
N TYR A 125 -0.35 -16.93 -10.79
CA TYR A 125 1.10 -16.83 -10.69
C TYR A 125 1.71 -18.02 -9.93
N PHE A 126 1.13 -18.41 -8.80
CA PHE A 126 1.62 -19.56 -8.01
C PHE A 126 1.39 -20.90 -8.72
N ASN A 127 0.31 -21.03 -9.50
CA ASN A 127 0.03 -22.23 -10.28
C ASN A 127 0.98 -22.42 -11.47
N GLN A 128 1.42 -21.33 -12.11
CA GLN A 128 2.19 -21.39 -13.35
C GLN A 128 3.70 -21.16 -13.17
N ALA A 129 4.12 -20.44 -12.11
CA ALA A 129 5.52 -20.11 -11.91
C ALA A 129 6.32 -21.30 -11.36
N LYS A 130 7.52 -21.53 -11.89
CA LYS A 130 8.45 -22.57 -11.39
C LYS A 130 8.97 -22.28 -9.99
N GLU A 131 9.13 -21.00 -9.66
CA GLU A 131 9.70 -20.51 -8.38
C GLU A 131 8.94 -19.23 -7.98
N PRO A 132 7.68 -19.36 -7.52
CA PRO A 132 6.87 -18.20 -7.17
C PRO A 132 7.44 -17.50 -5.93
N LEU A 133 7.42 -16.17 -5.94
CA LEU A 133 7.75 -15.35 -4.78
C LEU A 133 6.82 -14.15 -4.72
N CYS A 134 6.10 -13.99 -3.61
CA CYS A 134 5.20 -12.85 -3.40
C CYS A 134 5.75 -11.90 -2.33
N LEU A 135 5.81 -10.61 -2.66
CA LEU A 135 6.05 -9.55 -1.71
C LEU A 135 4.81 -8.66 -1.64
N ALA A 136 4.14 -8.67 -0.50
CA ALA A 136 3.07 -7.73 -0.19
C ALA A 136 3.61 -6.62 0.71
N ILE A 137 3.29 -5.36 0.42
CA ILE A 137 3.78 -4.22 1.21
C ILE A 137 2.61 -3.32 1.57
N THR A 138 2.47 -3.01 2.86
CA THR A 138 1.38 -2.17 3.35
C THR A 138 1.81 -1.26 4.50
N ALA A 139 1.11 -0.14 4.67
CA ALA A 139 1.23 0.69 5.86
C ALA A 139 0.36 0.18 7.03
N SER A 140 -0.64 -0.65 6.73
CA SER A 140 -1.54 -1.23 7.71
C SER A 140 -2.00 -2.60 7.20
N PRO A 141 -1.78 -3.68 7.96
CA PRO A 141 -2.13 -5.03 7.52
C PRO A 141 -3.64 -5.31 7.57
N GLY A 142 -4.41 -4.50 8.30
CA GLY A 142 -5.84 -4.70 8.52
C GLY A 142 -6.24 -4.30 9.93
N SER A 143 -7.54 -4.24 10.19
CA SER A 143 -8.09 -3.89 11.52
C SER A 143 -8.42 -5.11 12.39
N SER A 144 -8.35 -6.33 11.84
CA SER A 144 -8.61 -7.58 12.57
C SER A 144 -7.68 -8.69 12.08
N ASP A 145 -7.30 -9.59 12.99
CA ASP A 145 -6.41 -10.71 12.70
C ASP A 145 -6.97 -11.63 11.61
N GLU A 146 -8.29 -11.81 11.58
CA GLU A 146 -9.01 -12.58 10.54
C GLU A 146 -8.75 -12.04 9.14
N LYS A 147 -8.79 -10.71 8.96
CA LYS A 147 -8.54 -10.07 7.67
C LYS A 147 -7.08 -10.17 7.27
N ILE A 148 -6.16 -10.12 8.24
CA ILE A 148 -4.73 -10.29 7.97
C ILE A 148 -4.47 -11.72 7.51
N ALA A 149 -5.08 -12.71 8.18
CA ALA A 149 -4.98 -14.12 7.80
C ALA A 149 -5.55 -14.37 6.39
N GLU A 150 -6.72 -13.84 6.08
CA GLU A 150 -7.34 -13.93 4.75
C GLU A 150 -6.43 -13.38 3.65
N VAL A 151 -5.80 -12.21 3.88
CA VAL A 151 -4.83 -11.61 2.95
C VAL A 151 -3.59 -12.47 2.81
N CYS A 152 -3.07 -13.02 3.91
CA CYS A 152 -1.88 -13.88 3.87
C CYS A 152 -2.16 -15.18 3.10
N GLU A 153 -3.30 -15.80 3.32
CA GLU A 153 -3.72 -17.00 2.61
C GLU A 153 -3.91 -16.72 1.11
N SER A 154 -4.65 -15.66 0.76
CA SER A 154 -4.95 -15.31 -0.63
C SER A 154 -3.72 -14.95 -1.47
N LEU A 155 -2.65 -14.48 -0.82
CA LEU A 155 -1.40 -14.08 -1.48
C LEU A 155 -0.27 -15.08 -1.27
N HIS A 156 -0.56 -16.25 -0.68
CA HIS A 156 0.43 -17.28 -0.33
C HIS A 156 1.62 -16.72 0.47
N ILE A 157 1.34 -15.88 1.46
CA ILE A 157 2.34 -15.28 2.35
C ILE A 157 2.73 -16.27 3.44
N GLU A 158 4.03 -16.52 3.58
CA GLU A 158 4.60 -17.39 4.60
C GLU A 158 5.05 -16.63 5.84
N LYS A 159 5.43 -15.35 5.70
CA LYS A 159 5.95 -14.51 6.79
C LYS A 159 5.36 -13.13 6.80
N VAL A 160 5.13 -12.60 8.01
CA VAL A 160 4.78 -11.19 8.22
C VAL A 160 5.96 -10.50 8.90
N ALA A 161 6.47 -9.43 8.29
CA ALA A 161 7.56 -8.62 8.81
C ALA A 161 7.06 -7.22 9.12
N VAL A 162 7.00 -6.87 10.40
CA VAL A 162 6.49 -5.58 10.88
C VAL A 162 7.65 -4.71 11.38
N LYS A 163 7.62 -3.43 11.03
CA LYS A 163 8.50 -2.40 11.56
C LYS A 163 7.70 -1.13 11.85
N THR A 164 8.05 -0.46 12.93
CA THR A 164 7.43 0.74 13.49
C THR A 164 8.46 1.85 13.60
N GLU A 165 8.02 3.08 13.84
CA GLU A 165 8.93 4.22 14.01
C GLU A 165 9.77 4.12 15.30
N ASP A 166 9.29 3.35 16.28
CA ASP A 166 9.93 3.15 17.58
C ASP A 166 10.99 2.04 17.57
N ASP A 167 11.08 1.24 16.49
CA ASP A 167 12.06 0.17 16.40
C ASP A 167 13.50 0.72 16.41
N PRO A 168 14.45 0.12 17.18
CA PRO A 168 15.80 0.66 17.33
C PRO A 168 16.59 0.84 16.03
N ASP A 169 16.30 0.02 15.01
CA ASP A 169 16.92 0.08 13.68
C ASP A 169 16.20 1.02 12.71
N VAL A 170 15.03 1.54 13.08
CA VAL A 170 14.23 2.50 12.30
C VAL A 170 14.32 3.91 12.88
N ALA A 171 14.27 4.05 14.21
CA ALA A 171 14.28 5.31 14.94
C ALA A 171 15.36 6.32 14.48
N PRO A 172 16.61 5.92 14.13
CA PRO A 172 17.61 6.86 13.63
C PRO A 172 17.24 7.58 12.32
N TYR A 173 16.29 7.05 11.57
CA TYR A 173 15.86 7.57 10.28
C TYR A 173 14.52 8.33 10.36
N ILE A 174 13.92 8.44 11.55
CA ILE A 174 12.67 9.14 11.78
C ILE A 174 12.93 10.63 11.98
N HIS A 175 12.30 11.44 11.14
CA HIS A 175 12.27 12.89 11.34
C HIS A 175 11.08 13.25 12.23
N HIS A 176 11.36 13.61 13.49
CA HIS A 176 10.33 14.08 14.41
C HIS A 176 9.69 15.38 13.91
N LYS A 177 8.36 15.37 13.80
CA LYS A 177 7.57 16.58 13.49
C LYS A 177 7.20 17.26 14.80
N GLN A 178 7.56 18.53 14.95
CA GLN A 178 7.01 19.36 16.02
C GLN A 178 5.60 19.80 15.61
N VAL A 179 4.59 19.32 16.33
CA VAL A 179 3.19 19.71 16.08
C VAL A 179 2.83 20.81 17.08
N GLU A 180 2.65 22.02 16.56
CA GLU A 180 2.11 23.14 17.34
C GLU A 180 0.59 23.18 17.17
N TRP A 181 -0.14 22.87 18.24
CA TRP A 181 -1.59 22.89 18.24
C TRP A 181 -2.13 24.28 18.55
N VAL A 182 -2.42 25.05 17.51
CA VAL A 182 -3.10 26.35 17.65
C VAL A 182 -4.60 26.13 17.80
N HIS A 183 -5.11 26.35 19.02
CA HIS A 183 -6.53 26.25 19.30
C HIS A 183 -7.22 27.58 18.98
N LEU A 184 -8.07 27.59 17.96
CA LEU A 184 -8.83 28.78 17.58
C LEU A 184 -10.19 28.80 18.31
N LYS A 185 -10.52 29.94 18.92
CA LYS A 185 -11.85 30.17 19.47
C LYS A 185 -12.82 30.42 18.32
N LEU A 186 -13.86 29.59 18.22
CA LEU A 186 -14.97 29.80 17.29
C LEU A 186 -15.69 31.13 17.63
N PRO A 187 -15.87 32.05 16.68
CA PRO A 187 -16.66 33.26 16.88
C PRO A 187 -18.10 32.96 17.28
N ASP A 188 -18.73 33.86 18.03
CA ASP A 188 -20.06 33.64 18.62
C ASP A 188 -21.14 33.37 17.57
N GLU A 189 -21.05 34.01 16.40
CA GLU A 189 -21.96 33.76 15.28
C GLU A 189 -21.83 32.31 14.75
N MET A 190 -20.61 31.80 14.60
CA MET A 190 -20.38 30.40 14.21
C MET A 190 -20.84 29.43 15.28
N GLN A 191 -20.65 29.75 16.56
CA GLN A 191 -21.17 28.93 17.66
C GLN A 191 -22.70 28.87 17.63
N ARG A 192 -23.36 30.01 17.36
CA ARG A 192 -24.82 30.07 17.21
C ARG A 192 -25.30 29.24 16.02
N LEU A 193 -24.66 29.37 14.86
CA LEU A 193 -24.99 28.59 13.67
C LEU A 193 -24.77 27.09 13.90
N LYS A 194 -23.66 26.72 14.53
CA LYS A 194 -23.38 25.33 14.93
C LYS A 194 -24.49 24.80 15.85
N GLY A 195 -24.89 25.57 16.86
CA GLY A 195 -25.98 25.18 17.76
C GLY A 195 -27.32 25.01 17.05
N LEU A 196 -27.62 25.79 16.01
CA LEU A 196 -28.81 25.57 15.17
C LEU A 196 -28.70 24.29 14.35
N LEU A 197 -27.53 24.02 13.76
CA LEU A 197 -27.29 22.77 13.02
C LEU A 197 -27.35 21.54 13.93
N ASP A 198 -26.77 21.62 15.12
CA ASP A 198 -26.80 20.55 16.13
C ASP A 198 -28.25 20.24 16.53
N LYS A 199 -29.11 21.25 16.73
CA LYS A 199 -30.55 21.05 16.98
C LYS A 199 -31.30 20.37 15.85
N VAL A 200 -31.03 20.76 14.60
CA VAL A 200 -31.65 20.11 13.43
C VAL A 200 -31.17 18.66 13.31
N LEU A 201 -29.91 18.39 13.65
CA LEU A 201 -29.37 17.04 13.65
C LEU A 201 -30.02 16.19 14.76
N GLU A 202 -30.16 16.73 15.97
CA GLU A 202 -30.83 16.08 17.10
C GLU A 202 -32.28 15.69 16.76
N ASP A 203 -33.07 16.61 16.17
CA ASP A 203 -34.46 16.32 15.74
C ASP A 203 -34.51 15.17 14.72
N ARG A 204 -33.57 15.13 13.76
CA ARG A 204 -33.51 14.06 12.77
C ARG A 204 -33.10 12.72 13.38
N ILE A 205 -32.13 12.72 14.29
CA ILE A 205 -31.69 11.51 14.99
C ILE A 205 -32.83 10.97 15.86
N GLN A 206 -33.53 11.83 16.59
CA GLN A 206 -34.67 11.42 17.41
C GLN A 206 -35.77 10.75 16.57
N LYS A 207 -36.10 11.30 15.40
CA LYS A 207 -37.05 10.68 14.47
C LYS A 207 -36.59 9.30 13.98
N LEU A 208 -35.29 9.11 13.78
CA LEU A 208 -34.73 7.80 13.41
C LEU A 208 -34.83 6.81 14.58
N ASP A 209 -34.55 7.25 15.81
CA ASP A 209 -34.72 6.43 17.01
C ASP A 209 -36.18 6.00 17.20
N GLU A 210 -37.14 6.91 16.99
CA GLU A 210 -38.59 6.62 17.03
C GLU A 210 -39.03 5.59 15.98
N LEU A 211 -38.37 5.59 14.81
CA LEU A 211 -38.56 4.61 13.75
C LEU A 211 -37.84 3.26 14.01
N GLY A 212 -37.18 3.12 15.16
CA GLY A 212 -36.51 1.90 15.59
C GLY A 212 -35.03 1.81 15.21
N TYR A 213 -34.47 2.84 14.55
CA TYR A 213 -33.05 2.89 14.19
C TYR A 213 -32.26 3.56 15.30
N ARG A 214 -31.87 2.78 16.32
CA ARG A 214 -31.10 3.29 17.47
C ARG A 214 -29.69 3.72 17.06
N LEU A 215 -29.40 5.00 17.15
CA LEU A 215 -28.05 5.54 16.96
C LEU A 215 -27.37 5.76 18.32
N PRO A 216 -26.06 5.48 18.46
CA PRO A 216 -25.33 5.80 19.69
C PRO A 216 -25.32 7.33 19.89
N TYR A 217 -26.07 7.80 20.89
CA TYR A 217 -26.13 9.20 21.28
C TYR A 217 -24.79 9.65 21.89
N GLY A 218 -24.30 10.82 21.47
CA GLY A 218 -23.17 11.51 22.12
C GLY A 218 -21.85 11.42 21.35
N LYS A 219 -21.58 12.47 20.56
CA LYS A 219 -20.34 12.76 19.83
C LYS A 219 -19.91 11.70 18.80
N LYS A 220 -20.17 12.07 17.54
CA LYS A 220 -19.63 11.50 16.29
C LYS A 220 -20.20 10.15 15.88
N THR A 221 -21.50 10.11 15.59
CA THR A 221 -22.02 9.10 14.65
C THR A 221 -21.25 9.23 13.35
N SER A 222 -20.52 8.18 12.96
CA SER A 222 -19.70 8.20 11.77
C SER A 222 -20.56 7.99 10.52
N LYS A 223 -20.09 8.48 9.36
CA LYS A 223 -20.74 8.19 8.05
C LYS A 223 -20.94 6.68 7.83
N LYS A 224 -20.03 5.87 8.35
CA LYS A 224 -20.08 4.41 8.23
C LYS A 224 -21.26 3.81 9.01
N GLU A 225 -21.54 4.31 10.21
CA GLU A 225 -22.67 3.86 11.03
C GLU A 225 -24.01 4.21 10.40
N LEU A 226 -24.13 5.41 9.82
CA LEU A 226 -25.35 5.82 9.10
C LEU A 226 -25.61 4.98 7.84
N LEU A 227 -24.56 4.64 7.09
CA LEU A 227 -24.69 3.77 5.91
C LEU A 227 -25.02 2.32 6.25
N GLY A 228 -24.69 1.85 7.46
CA GLY A 228 -25.03 0.51 7.92
C GLY A 228 -26.50 0.31 8.29
N LEU A 229 -27.31 1.37 8.25
CA LEU A 229 -28.76 1.34 8.49
C LEU A 229 -29.60 1.21 7.20
N GLN A 230 -28.95 1.29 6.02
CA GLN A 230 -29.58 1.05 4.71
C GLN A 230 -29.60 -0.44 4.36
#